data_AF-A0A7C4V0E7-F1
#
_entry.id   AF-A0A7C4V0E7-F1
#
_cell.length_a   1.000
_cell.length_b   1.000
_cell.length_c   1.000
_cell.angle_alpha   90.00
_cell.angle_beta   90.00
_cell.angle_gamma   90.00
#
_symmetry.space_group_name_H-M   'P 1'
#
loop_
_entity.id
_entity.type
_entity.pdbx_description
1 polymer ?
#
loop_
_entity_poly.entity_id
_entity_poly.type
_entity_poly.pdbx_seq_one_letter_code
_entity_poly.pdbx_strand_id
1 'polypeptide(L)'
;EAIGEEHFPPCIKKILEGMVDGKKRAMFALTNFLRTCGWSDTMIEAKLQEWNQKNPEPLREVIIKGHIHNMRQKKERILPPNCKSFYQELGVCRPDELCSMIKNPANYTLRRDRLTKPIKRKVTSDDHGEQEGKQTTARKKKTIVGETQQTEKSKRQESENNGHTQE
;
A
#
# COMPACT_ATOMS: atom_id res chain seq x y z
N GLU A 1 -6.16 3.10 -18.96
CA GLU A 1 -5.39 4.36 -18.99
C GLU A 1 -4.31 4.29 -17.93
N ALA A 2 -3.13 4.86 -18.19
CA ALA A 2 -2.05 4.92 -17.20
C ALA A 2 -2.30 6.10 -16.24
N ILE A 3 -2.00 5.92 -14.96
CA ILE A 3 -2.17 7.02 -13.97
C ILE A 3 -0.97 7.96 -14.07
N GLY A 4 -1.25 9.27 -14.12
CA GLY A 4 -0.24 10.32 -14.27
C GLY A 4 0.59 10.58 -13.01
N GLU A 5 1.73 11.26 -13.22
CA GLU A 5 2.72 11.54 -12.18
C GLU A 5 2.18 12.49 -11.10
N GLU A 6 1.21 13.32 -11.45
CA GLU A 6 0.46 14.18 -10.54
C GLU A 6 -0.15 13.38 -9.38
N HIS A 7 -0.59 12.14 -9.59
CA HIS A 7 -1.17 11.27 -8.55
C HIS A 7 -0.16 10.48 -7.72
N PHE A 8 1.13 10.47 -8.07
CA PHE A 8 2.13 9.63 -7.40
C PHE A 8 2.42 10.04 -5.94
N PRO A 9 2.70 9.07 -5.03
CA PRO A 9 3.03 9.37 -3.64
C PRO A 9 4.32 10.19 -3.51
N PRO A 10 4.44 10.99 -2.44
CA PRO A 10 5.60 11.85 -2.21
C PRO A 10 6.94 11.09 -2.20
N CYS A 11 6.97 9.83 -1.77
CA CYS A 11 8.18 9.00 -1.82
C CYS A 11 8.61 8.61 -3.24
N ILE A 12 7.67 8.37 -4.16
CA ILE A 12 7.99 8.10 -5.58
C ILE A 12 8.39 9.38 -6.28
N LYS A 13 7.71 10.50 -6.01
CA LYS A 13 8.12 11.83 -6.50
C LYS A 13 9.56 12.16 -6.05
N LYS A 14 9.90 11.87 -4.79
CA LYS A 14 11.26 12.08 -4.27
C LYS A 14 12.31 11.17 -4.91
N ILE A 15 11.95 9.94 -5.31
CA ILE A 15 12.83 9.10 -6.14
C ILE A 15 13.07 9.75 -7.51
N LEU A 16 12.00 10.24 -8.17
CA LEU A 16 12.05 10.81 -9.52
C LEU A 16 12.87 12.12 -9.64
N GLU A 17 13.15 12.80 -8.53
CA GLU A 17 14.09 13.93 -8.45
C GLU A 17 15.56 13.51 -8.65
N GLY A 18 15.88 12.21 -8.56
CA GLY A 18 17.24 11.68 -8.61
C GLY A 18 17.75 11.24 -7.23
N MET A 19 18.73 10.33 -7.20
CA MET A 19 19.24 9.71 -5.97
C MET A 19 20.77 9.53 -6.00
N VAL A 20 21.39 9.73 -4.82
CA VAL A 20 22.83 9.55 -4.59
C VAL A 20 23.16 8.06 -4.42
N ASP A 21 22.65 7.46 -3.32
CA ASP A 21 22.71 6.02 -3.02
C ASP A 21 21.38 5.32 -3.35
N GLY A 22 21.35 3.98 -3.32
CA GLY A 22 20.12 3.20 -3.36
C GLY A 22 19.52 3.04 -4.76
N LYS A 23 20.18 3.58 -5.80
CA LYS A 23 19.71 3.61 -7.20
C LYS A 23 19.15 2.27 -7.70
N LYS A 24 19.80 1.13 -7.40
CA LYS A 24 19.30 -0.21 -7.78
C LYS A 24 17.99 -0.58 -7.04
N ARG A 25 17.86 -0.25 -5.75
CA ARG A 25 16.62 -0.44 -4.96
C ARG A 25 15.50 0.45 -5.52
N ALA A 26 15.81 1.72 -5.77
CA ALA A 26 14.89 2.70 -6.36
C ALA A 26 14.38 2.26 -7.74
N MET A 27 15.27 1.83 -8.64
CA MET A 27 14.91 1.30 -9.96
C MET A 27 13.91 0.13 -9.86
N PHE A 28 14.14 -0.83 -8.98
CA PHE A 28 13.22 -1.95 -8.74
C PHE A 28 11.85 -1.48 -8.24
N ALA A 29 11.83 -0.58 -7.26
CA ALA A 29 10.59 -0.05 -6.68
C ALA A 29 9.78 0.79 -7.68
N LEU A 30 10.45 1.69 -8.40
CA LEU A 30 9.87 2.56 -9.42
C LEU A 30 9.27 1.75 -10.57
N THR A 31 9.99 0.72 -11.04
CA THR A 31 9.50 -0.18 -12.11
C THR A 31 8.20 -0.89 -11.72
N ASN A 32 8.19 -1.56 -10.56
CA ASN A 32 6.99 -2.28 -10.11
C ASN A 32 5.83 -1.32 -9.83
N PHE A 33 6.11 -0.15 -9.26
CA PHE A 33 5.10 0.89 -9.06
C PHE A 33 4.49 1.38 -10.39
N LEU A 34 5.30 1.71 -11.40
CA LEU A 34 4.80 2.18 -12.70
C LEU A 34 3.97 1.10 -13.42
N ARG A 35 4.36 -0.19 -13.32
CA ARG A 35 3.53 -1.31 -13.81
C ARG A 35 2.17 -1.37 -13.10
N THR A 36 2.10 -1.12 -11.79
CA THR A 36 0.80 -1.02 -11.08
C THR A 36 -0.01 0.22 -11.46
N CYS A 37 0.64 1.29 -11.92
CA CYS A 37 -0.01 2.48 -12.47
C CYS A 37 -0.48 2.30 -13.94
N GLY A 38 -0.25 1.13 -14.54
CA GLY A 38 -0.69 0.81 -15.91
C GLY A 38 0.21 1.35 -17.02
N TRP A 39 1.44 1.76 -16.71
CA TRP A 39 2.41 2.21 -17.71
C TRP A 39 2.92 1.04 -18.57
N SER A 40 3.22 1.29 -19.84
CA SER A 40 3.80 0.28 -20.74
C SER A 40 5.30 0.09 -20.49
N ASP A 41 5.84 -1.06 -20.89
CA ASP A 41 7.27 -1.36 -20.74
C ASP A 41 8.18 -0.38 -21.52
N THR A 42 7.67 0.28 -22.56
CA THR A 42 8.39 1.33 -23.31
C THR A 42 8.37 2.67 -22.57
N MET A 43 7.23 3.06 -22.00
CA MET A 43 7.14 4.25 -21.14
C MET A 43 8.01 4.11 -19.88
N ILE A 44 8.04 2.92 -19.27
CA ILE A 44 8.87 2.63 -18.10
C ILE A 44 10.36 2.70 -18.47
N GLU A 45 10.78 2.11 -19.59
CA GLU A 45 12.17 2.19 -20.05
C GLU A 45 12.60 3.64 -20.29
N ALA A 46 11.80 4.43 -21.03
CA ALA A 46 12.07 5.85 -21.24
C ALA A 46 12.16 6.62 -19.91
N LYS A 47 11.24 6.37 -18.97
CA LYS A 47 11.21 7.04 -17.66
C LYS A 47 12.38 6.67 -16.77
N LEU A 48 12.86 5.42 -16.82
CA LEU A 48 14.07 5.01 -16.11
C LEU A 48 15.32 5.68 -16.69
N GLN A 49 15.41 5.87 -18.01
CA GLN A 49 16.53 6.58 -18.64
C GLN A 49 16.51 8.07 -18.26
N GLU A 50 15.34 8.74 -18.34
CA GLU A 50 15.14 10.13 -17.91
C GLU A 50 15.54 10.32 -16.43
N TRP A 51 15.05 9.43 -15.55
CA TRP A 51 15.40 9.44 -14.13
C TRP A 51 16.90 9.21 -13.90
N ASN A 52 17.52 8.28 -14.65
CA ASN A 52 18.92 7.94 -14.45
C ASN A 52 19.88 9.09 -14.77
N GLN A 53 19.51 9.98 -15.71
CA GLN A 53 20.27 11.19 -16.04
C GLN A 53 20.23 12.25 -14.92
N LYS A 54 19.24 12.20 -14.01
CA LYS A 54 19.13 13.11 -12.86
C LYS A 54 19.96 12.64 -11.65
N ASN A 55 20.47 11.41 -11.68
CA ASN A 55 21.33 10.89 -10.63
C ASN A 55 22.74 11.51 -10.75
N PRO A 56 23.37 12.02 -9.67
CA PRO A 56 24.73 12.58 -9.72
C PRO A 56 25.80 11.61 -10.26
N GLU A 57 25.59 10.32 -10.06
CA GLU A 57 26.31 9.24 -10.73
C GLU A 57 25.27 8.30 -11.35
N PRO A 58 25.06 8.33 -12.69
CA PRO A 58 24.12 7.45 -13.37
C PRO A 58 24.49 5.97 -13.25
N LEU A 59 23.49 5.10 -13.16
CA LEU A 59 23.66 3.66 -13.34
C LEU A 59 24.16 3.37 -14.76
N ARG A 60 25.09 2.41 -14.88
CA ARG A 60 25.53 1.88 -16.19
C ARG A 60 24.34 1.36 -16.99
N GLU A 61 24.25 1.73 -18.26
CA GLU A 61 23.11 1.41 -19.15
C GLU A 61 22.76 -0.09 -19.18
N VAL A 62 23.77 -0.96 -19.15
CA VAL A 62 23.63 -2.42 -19.09
C VAL A 62 22.78 -2.90 -17.90
N ILE A 63 22.84 -2.20 -16.75
CA ILE A 63 22.03 -2.51 -15.56
C ILE A 63 20.56 -2.23 -15.83
N ILE A 64 20.24 -1.11 -16.50
CA ILE A 64 18.87 -0.73 -16.84
C ILE A 64 18.32 -1.68 -17.91
N LYS A 65 19.09 -1.94 -18.98
CA LYS A 65 18.72 -2.89 -20.05
C LYS A 65 18.46 -4.30 -19.49
N GLY A 66 19.33 -4.80 -18.61
CA GLY A 66 19.15 -6.11 -17.96
C GLY A 66 17.91 -6.16 -17.05
N HIS A 67 17.63 -5.09 -16.32
CA HIS A 67 16.44 -4.98 -15.47
C HIS A 67 15.13 -4.91 -16.28
N ILE A 68 15.09 -4.10 -17.33
CA ILE A 68 13.96 -4.03 -18.28
C ILE A 68 13.74 -5.37 -18.99
N HIS A 69 14.81 -6.04 -19.42
CA HIS A 69 14.71 -7.39 -20.00
C HIS A 69 14.09 -8.38 -19.00
N ASN A 70 14.60 -8.42 -17.76
CA ASN A 70 14.07 -9.32 -16.71
C ASN A 70 12.59 -9.02 -16.39
N MET A 71 12.20 -7.74 -16.37
CA MET A 71 10.81 -7.31 -16.21
C MET A 71 9.91 -7.82 -17.35
N ARG A 72 10.35 -7.68 -18.61
CA ARG A 72 9.60 -8.12 -19.81
C ARG A 72 9.33 -9.63 -19.83
N GLN A 73 10.29 -10.44 -19.37
CA GLN A 73 10.11 -11.90 -19.28
C GLN A 73 9.12 -12.32 -18.16
N LYS A 74 8.91 -11.47 -17.14
CA LYS A 74 8.02 -11.75 -16.01
C LYS A 74 6.57 -11.39 -16.34
N LYS A 75 5.80 -12.42 -16.71
CA LYS A 75 4.34 -12.35 -16.91
C LYS A 75 3.60 -11.77 -15.69
N GLU A 76 4.08 -12.05 -14.48
CA GLU A 76 3.49 -11.57 -13.24
C GLU A 76 3.70 -10.07 -13.01
N ARG A 77 2.63 -9.38 -12.58
CA ARG A 77 2.67 -7.98 -12.14
C ARG A 77 2.99 -7.93 -10.64
N ILE A 78 4.27 -7.96 -10.32
CA ILE A 78 4.78 -7.81 -8.95
C ILE A 78 4.41 -6.41 -8.42
N LEU A 79 3.85 -6.35 -7.22
CA LEU A 79 3.55 -5.08 -6.54
C LEU A 79 4.85 -4.38 -6.09
N PRO A 80 4.88 -3.04 -6.02
CA PRO A 80 6.00 -2.35 -5.38
C PRO A 80 6.10 -2.74 -3.89
N PRO A 81 7.27 -2.62 -3.26
CA PRO A 81 7.45 -2.88 -1.83
C PRO A 81 6.49 -2.09 -0.93
N ASN A 82 6.29 -2.54 0.31
CA ASN A 82 5.48 -1.82 1.30
C ASN A 82 6.25 -0.64 1.91
N CYS A 83 5.52 0.38 2.37
CA CYS A 83 6.12 1.65 2.81
C CYS A 83 7.04 1.52 4.03
N LYS A 84 6.66 0.69 5.02
CA LYS A 84 7.21 0.75 6.39
C LYS A 84 8.71 0.41 6.50
N SER A 85 9.22 -0.59 5.79
CA SER A 85 10.65 -0.91 5.76
C SER A 85 11.31 -0.20 4.57
N PHE A 86 10.95 -0.63 3.36
CA PHE A 86 11.67 -0.31 2.14
C PHE A 86 11.88 1.18 1.87
N TYR A 87 10.83 2.02 1.98
CA TYR A 87 10.92 3.44 1.63
C TYR A 87 11.48 4.30 2.78
N GLN A 88 11.42 3.80 4.01
CA GLN A 88 12.05 4.43 5.18
C GLN A 88 13.56 4.17 5.17
N GLU A 89 13.98 2.92 4.98
CA GLU A 89 15.40 2.49 4.83
C GLU A 89 16.09 3.05 3.57
N LEU A 90 15.32 3.51 2.59
CA LEU A 90 15.83 4.18 1.39
C LEU A 90 15.95 5.71 1.59
N GLY A 91 15.48 6.26 2.71
CA GLY A 91 15.57 7.70 3.01
C GLY A 91 14.66 8.61 2.19
N VAL A 92 13.71 8.04 1.42
CA VAL A 92 12.82 8.78 0.51
C VAL A 92 11.41 9.01 1.08
N CYS A 93 11.09 8.43 2.23
CA CYS A 93 9.78 8.58 2.86
C CYS A 93 9.53 10.02 3.32
N ARG A 94 8.51 10.67 2.74
CA ARG A 94 7.98 11.97 3.17
C ARG A 94 6.46 11.82 3.33
N PRO A 95 5.96 11.43 4.51
CA PRO A 95 4.53 11.12 4.68
C PRO A 95 3.66 12.37 4.59
N ASP A 96 2.47 12.20 4.03
CA ASP A 96 1.37 13.17 4.03
C ASP A 96 0.12 12.53 4.66
N GLU A 97 -1.01 13.25 4.67
CA GLU A 97 -2.29 12.78 5.22
C GLU A 97 -2.74 11.44 4.61
N LEU A 98 -2.63 11.28 3.30
CA LEU A 98 -3.05 10.06 2.59
C LEU A 98 -2.09 8.89 2.85
N CYS A 99 -0.81 9.16 3.08
CA CYS A 99 0.21 8.17 3.42
C CYS A 99 -0.09 7.47 4.75
N SER A 100 -0.73 8.16 5.71
CA SER A 100 -1.11 7.56 7.01
C SER A 100 -2.09 6.39 6.87
N MET A 101 -2.93 6.42 5.82
CA MET A 101 -4.02 5.47 5.60
C MET A 101 -3.66 4.30 4.68
N ILE A 102 -2.42 4.23 4.17
CA ILE A 102 -2.01 3.25 3.14
C ILE A 102 -0.73 2.51 3.54
N LYS A 103 -0.68 1.21 3.22
CA LYS A 103 0.48 0.34 3.51
C LYS A 103 1.46 0.23 2.32
N ASN A 104 1.00 0.56 1.12
CA ASN A 104 1.70 0.32 -0.14
C ASN A 104 1.49 1.51 -1.11
N PRO A 105 2.52 1.98 -1.82
CA PRO A 105 2.44 3.16 -2.68
C PRO A 105 1.49 2.98 -3.88
N ALA A 106 1.23 1.74 -4.36
CA ALA A 106 0.23 1.53 -5.42
C ALA A 106 -1.19 1.93 -4.95
N ASN A 107 -1.53 1.61 -3.70
CA ASN A 107 -2.83 1.96 -3.10
C ASN A 107 -2.99 3.47 -2.90
N TYR A 108 -1.88 4.19 -2.67
CA TYR A 108 -1.89 5.65 -2.61
C TYR A 108 -2.37 6.24 -3.94
N THR A 109 -1.70 5.88 -5.04
CA THR A 109 -1.99 6.41 -6.38
C THR A 109 -3.42 6.07 -6.81
N LEU A 110 -3.83 4.81 -6.63
CA LEU A 110 -5.19 4.35 -6.91
C LEU A 110 -6.25 5.09 -6.11
N ARG A 111 -5.97 5.47 -4.84
CA ARG A 111 -6.90 6.25 -4.02
C ARG A 111 -6.92 7.71 -4.44
N ARG A 112 -5.78 8.32 -4.80
CA ARG A 112 -5.74 9.73 -5.24
C ARG A 112 -6.41 9.94 -6.59
N ASP A 113 -6.17 9.03 -7.55
CA ASP A 113 -6.85 9.00 -8.86
C ASP A 113 -8.39 8.93 -8.73
N ARG A 114 -8.89 8.12 -7.79
CA ARG A 114 -10.33 8.01 -7.51
C ARG A 114 -10.94 9.26 -6.87
N LEU A 115 -10.16 10.04 -6.12
CA LEU A 115 -10.62 11.28 -5.49
C LEU A 115 -10.67 12.45 -6.49
N THR A 116 -9.79 12.45 -7.49
CA THR A 116 -9.76 13.49 -8.53
C THR A 116 -10.75 13.25 -9.68
N LYS A 117 -11.16 11.99 -9.89
CA LYS A 117 -12.14 11.66 -10.94
C LYS A 117 -13.54 12.13 -10.55
N PRO A 118 -14.26 12.84 -11.44
CA PRO A 118 -15.61 13.30 -11.13
C PRO A 118 -16.52 12.09 -10.89
N ILE A 119 -17.28 12.14 -9.78
CA ILE A 119 -18.26 11.11 -9.45
C ILE A 119 -19.33 11.13 -10.54
N LYS A 120 -19.27 10.17 -11.48
CA LYS A 120 -20.38 9.86 -12.38
C LYS A 120 -21.53 9.35 -11.53
N ARG A 121 -22.39 10.27 -11.07
CA ARG A 121 -23.68 9.92 -10.46
C ARG A 121 -24.42 9.08 -11.48
N LYS A 122 -24.65 7.81 -11.15
CA LYS A 122 -25.55 6.96 -11.91
C LYS A 122 -26.94 7.53 -11.67
N VAL A 123 -27.49 8.25 -12.65
CA VAL A 123 -28.90 8.62 -12.62
C VAL A 123 -29.65 7.30 -12.69
N THR A 124 -30.28 6.89 -11.60
CA THR A 124 -31.28 5.84 -11.66
C THR A 124 -32.52 6.49 -12.26
N SER A 125 -32.90 6.02 -13.46
CA SER A 125 -34.18 6.36 -14.08
C SER A 125 -35.25 5.50 -13.40
N ASP A 126 -35.54 5.82 -12.14
CA ASP A 126 -36.64 5.22 -11.39
C ASP A 126 -37.90 6.04 -11.71
N ASP A 127 -38.68 5.57 -12.69
CA ASP A 127 -40.01 6.11 -12.98
C ASP A 127 -41.10 5.10 -12.65
N HIS A 128 -41.79 5.39 -11.55
CA HIS A 128 -43.13 5.01 -11.10
C HIS A 128 -43.64 3.56 -11.19
N GLY A 129 -43.98 3.04 -10.01
CA GLY A 129 -44.65 1.75 -9.79
C GLY A 129 -45.15 1.63 -8.35
N GLU A 130 -45.91 2.62 -7.87
CA GLU A 130 -46.54 2.61 -6.54
C GLU A 130 -47.73 1.63 -6.52
N GLN A 131 -47.69 0.61 -5.66
CA GLN A 131 -48.87 0.06 -4.98
C GLN A 131 -48.51 -0.48 -3.59
N GLU A 132 -49.44 -0.32 -2.65
CA GLU A 132 -49.24 -0.48 -1.21
C GLU A 132 -49.38 -1.93 -0.72
N GLY A 133 -48.86 -2.20 0.49
CA GLY A 133 -49.65 -2.95 1.47
C GLY A 133 -49.05 -4.19 2.14
N LYS A 134 -48.59 -4.00 3.40
CA LYS A 134 -48.57 -5.01 4.50
C LYS A 134 -47.55 -6.17 4.31
N GLN A 135 -46.99 -6.81 5.33
CA GLN A 135 -47.11 -6.66 6.79
C GLN A 135 -45.82 -7.14 7.50
N THR A 136 -45.42 -6.43 8.57
CA THR A 136 -44.74 -6.92 9.80
C THR A 136 -43.94 -8.24 9.82
N THR A 137 -42.70 -8.19 10.33
CA THR A 137 -42.29 -9.10 11.43
C THR A 137 -41.16 -8.56 12.33
N ALA A 138 -41.47 -8.48 13.62
CA ALA A 138 -40.66 -8.30 14.82
C ALA A 138 -39.11 -8.21 14.74
N ARG A 139 -38.58 -7.00 14.96
CA ARG A 139 -37.22 -6.76 15.49
C ARG A 139 -37.18 -7.02 17.00
N LYS A 140 -36.85 -8.24 17.43
CA LYS A 140 -36.75 -8.58 18.87
C LYS A 140 -35.38 -8.19 19.45
N LYS A 141 -35.29 -7.00 20.07
CA LYS A 141 -34.24 -6.72 21.07
C LYS A 141 -34.50 -7.61 22.29
N LYS A 142 -33.46 -8.21 22.89
CA LYS A 142 -33.50 -8.63 24.29
C LYS A 142 -32.18 -8.29 24.97
N THR A 143 -32.28 -7.58 26.08
CA THR A 143 -31.15 -7.09 26.88
C THR A 143 -30.90 -8.02 28.06
N ILE A 144 -29.61 -8.24 28.34
CA ILE A 144 -28.94 -8.56 29.61
C ILE A 144 -29.85 -8.81 30.83
N VAL A 145 -29.79 -10.05 31.35
CA VAL A 145 -29.55 -10.47 32.77
C VAL A 145 -28.93 -11.87 32.61
N GLY A 146 -27.87 -12.35 33.27
CA GLY A 146 -27.19 -11.99 34.52
C GLY A 146 -27.09 -13.28 35.35
N GLU A 147 -25.94 -13.52 36.01
CA GLU A 147 -25.72 -14.60 37.02
C GLU A 147 -25.61 -16.07 36.52
N THR A 148 -24.82 -16.99 37.10
CA THR A 148 -23.82 -16.92 38.21
C THR A 148 -22.96 -18.22 38.33
N GLN A 149 -21.77 -18.12 38.97
CA GLN A 149 -20.84 -19.17 39.51
C GLN A 149 -20.20 -20.19 38.52
N GLN A 150 -18.89 -20.52 38.55
CA GLN A 150 -17.89 -20.88 39.59
C GLN A 150 -17.86 -22.36 40.02
N THR A 151 -16.85 -23.09 39.55
CA THR A 151 -16.08 -24.14 40.25
C THR A 151 -14.64 -24.08 39.69
N GLU A 152 -13.66 -23.55 40.42
CA GLU A 152 -12.73 -24.24 41.34
C GLU A 152 -11.79 -25.25 40.64
N LYS A 153 -10.49 -24.99 40.47
CA LYS A 153 -9.34 -24.87 41.43
C LYS A 153 -8.72 -26.20 41.89
N SER A 154 -7.51 -26.47 41.39
CA SER A 154 -6.37 -27.07 42.13
C SER A 154 -5.08 -26.64 41.38
N LYS A 155 -4.11 -25.87 41.92
CA LYS A 155 -3.15 -26.09 43.04
C LYS A 155 -2.21 -27.30 42.81
N ARG A 156 -0.90 -27.29 43.12
CA ARG A 156 0.07 -26.28 43.66
C ARG A 156 1.10 -25.87 42.56
N GLN A 157 1.98 -24.86 42.66
CA GLN A 157 2.27 -23.81 43.68
C GLN A 157 3.19 -24.13 44.88
N GLU A 158 4.47 -24.48 44.65
CA GLU A 158 5.63 -24.36 45.57
C GLU A 158 6.92 -24.60 44.72
N SER A 159 8.09 -23.99 44.96
CA SER A 159 8.57 -23.18 46.09
C SER A 159 9.55 -22.07 45.65
N GLU A 160 9.69 -21.04 46.49
CA GLU A 160 10.78 -20.05 46.45
C GLU A 160 12.09 -20.62 47.05
N ASN A 161 13.13 -19.76 47.21
CA ASN A 161 14.53 -20.04 47.60
C ASN A 161 15.39 -20.71 46.50
N ASN A 162 16.62 -20.27 46.18
CA ASN A 162 17.53 -19.23 46.71
C ASN A 162 17.93 -18.23 45.59
N GLY A 163 18.43 -17.01 45.84
CA GLY A 163 18.88 -16.41 47.09
C GLY A 163 20.41 -16.34 47.22
N HIS A 164 21.02 -15.25 46.71
CA HIS A 164 22.45 -14.90 46.86
C HIS A 164 23.47 -15.86 46.17
N THR A 165 24.66 -15.44 45.74
CA THR A 165 25.68 -14.61 46.42
C THR A 165 26.49 -13.73 45.44
N GLN A 166 27.14 -12.69 45.98
CA GLN A 166 28.30 -11.97 45.41
C GLN A 166 29.54 -12.93 45.32
N GLU A 167 30.69 -12.63 44.72
CA GLU A 167 31.37 -11.38 44.31
C GLU A 167 31.93 -11.46 42.88
#